data_AF-A0A7G7MFW3-F1
#
_entry.id   AF-A0A7G7MFW3-F1
#
_cell.length_a   1.000
_cell.length_b   1.000
_cell.length_c   1.000
_cell.angle_alpha   90.00
_cell.angle_beta   90.00
_cell.angle_gamma   90.00
#
_symmetry.space_group_name_H-M   'P 1'
#
loop_
_entity.id
_entity.type
_entity.pdbx_description
1 polymer ?
#
loop_
_entity_poly.entity_id
_entity_poly.type
_entity_poly.pdbx_seq_one_letter_code
_entity_poly.pdbx_strand_id
1 'polypeptide(L)'
;MSATYGEGYLTPTTAFRVTAQSSPDMTVKVGSGTSKADYYVVAGEAAGQGNYVVRLDVASQNVTIAAADASQARVDEIYLVVRDSVYDASARALPQIGYRRGDVGGASPGPDSAWKASALLARVAVAAATTSITSANITDLRAKGGPGAVGGAANPVDLIDGPTVATDAYIGSYFRLAASGNRTLMAPTNPTDGQSITWEIFASGAARTVSLAVGAPGAFMLGSDITSISQTASGKRDLLRAIYNAPLQRWLVVAYAKGF
;
A
#
# COMPACT_ATOMS: atom_id res chain seq x y z
N MET A 1 19.82 3.18 -14.32
CA MET A 1 18.64 2.72 -13.55
C MET A 1 17.61 3.83 -13.58
N SER A 2 16.44 3.62 -14.18
CA SER A 2 15.32 4.55 -14.02
C SER A 2 14.65 4.25 -12.68
N ALA A 3 14.54 5.23 -11.79
CA ALA A 3 13.79 5.07 -10.56
C ALA A 3 12.29 5.15 -10.89
N THR A 4 11.59 4.03 -10.81
CA THR A 4 10.12 4.02 -10.94
C THR A 4 9.54 4.49 -9.61
N TYR A 5 8.74 5.56 -9.66
CA TYR A 5 7.98 6.01 -8.49
C TYR A 5 6.75 5.12 -8.33
N GLY A 6 6.50 4.59 -7.13
CA GLY A 6 5.22 3.94 -6.84
C GLY A 6 4.06 4.95 -6.85
N GLU A 7 2.87 4.51 -7.23
CA GLU A 7 1.64 5.28 -7.10
C GLU A 7 1.44 5.76 -5.65
N GLY A 8 1.00 6.99 -5.46
CA GLY A 8 0.70 7.55 -4.15
C GLY A 8 1.08 9.02 -3.96
N TYR A 9 0.76 9.57 -2.78
CA TYR A 9 1.10 10.95 -2.44
C TYR A 9 2.61 11.12 -2.23
N LEU A 10 3.19 12.20 -2.76
CA LEU A 10 4.60 12.52 -2.54
C LEU A 10 4.78 13.51 -1.39
N THR A 11 4.04 14.61 -1.43
CA THR A 11 4.10 15.66 -0.41
C THR A 11 2.91 16.63 -0.58
N PRO A 12 2.39 17.22 0.51
CA PRO A 12 2.57 16.79 1.91
C PRO A 12 1.91 15.42 2.16
N THR A 13 1.99 14.90 3.39
CA THR A 13 1.24 13.67 3.79
C THR A 13 -0.28 13.82 3.65
N THR A 14 -0.75 15.06 3.62
CA THR A 14 -2.15 15.44 3.40
C THR A 14 -2.49 15.71 1.92
N ALA A 15 -1.57 15.51 0.98
CA ALA A 15 -1.81 15.80 -0.43
C ALA A 15 -2.94 14.95 -1.01
N PHE A 16 -3.91 15.60 -1.67
CA PHE A 16 -5.12 14.95 -2.20
C PHE A 16 -5.94 14.20 -1.15
N ARG A 17 -5.77 14.49 0.16
CA ARG A 17 -6.59 13.88 1.21
C ARG A 17 -8.05 14.25 1.00
N VAL A 18 -8.94 13.27 1.14
CA VAL A 18 -10.38 13.48 1.18
C VAL A 18 -10.80 13.71 2.63
N THR A 19 -11.47 14.84 2.90
CA THR A 19 -11.97 15.21 4.23
C THR A 19 -13.41 15.71 4.15
N ALA A 20 -14.15 15.60 5.24
CA ALA A 20 -15.45 16.27 5.35
C ALA A 20 -15.29 17.80 5.34
N GLN A 21 -16.37 18.52 5.04
CA GLN A 21 -16.42 19.97 5.21
C GLN A 21 -16.37 20.34 6.70
N SER A 22 -15.95 21.58 7.01
CA SER A 22 -16.04 22.14 8.37
C SER A 22 -17.47 22.24 8.86
N SER A 23 -18.42 22.45 7.94
CA SER A 23 -19.86 22.33 8.16
C SER A 23 -20.36 21.17 7.28
N PRO A 24 -20.46 19.95 7.82
CA PRO A 24 -20.79 18.76 7.03
C PRO A 24 -22.10 18.90 6.24
N ASP A 25 -22.02 18.59 4.95
CA ASP A 25 -23.12 18.51 4.00
C ASP A 25 -22.88 17.31 3.05
N MET A 26 -23.63 17.20 1.95
CA MET A 26 -23.40 16.18 0.93
C MET A 26 -22.21 16.54 0.01
N THR A 27 -21.13 17.07 0.56
CA THR A 27 -19.87 17.32 -0.14
C THR A 27 -18.66 16.87 0.67
N VAL A 28 -17.57 16.58 -0.03
CA VAL A 28 -16.25 16.34 0.57
C VAL A 28 -15.23 17.30 -0.05
N LYS A 29 -14.14 17.53 0.66
CA LYS A 29 -13.02 18.35 0.24
C LYS A 29 -11.84 17.45 -0.12
N VAL A 30 -11.22 17.68 -1.27
CA VAL A 30 -10.01 16.97 -1.72
C VAL A 30 -8.84 17.94 -1.78
N GLY A 31 -7.78 17.65 -1.05
CA GLY A 31 -6.53 18.42 -1.04
C GLY A 31 -6.03 18.73 0.37
N SER A 32 -4.78 19.17 0.48
CA SER A 32 -4.13 19.45 1.77
C SER A 32 -4.65 20.70 2.49
N GLY A 33 -5.41 21.56 1.79
CA GLY A 33 -5.76 22.90 2.26
C GLY A 33 -4.68 23.94 1.98
N THR A 34 -3.56 23.56 1.38
CA THR A 34 -2.48 24.48 0.96
C THR A 34 -2.35 24.46 -0.57
N SER A 35 -2.49 25.61 -1.22
CA SER A 35 -2.47 25.68 -2.70
C SER A 35 -1.11 25.27 -3.26
N LYS A 36 -1.14 24.48 -4.36
CA LYS A 36 0.04 24.07 -5.15
C LYS A 36 1.09 23.26 -4.38
N ALA A 37 0.72 22.70 -3.23
CA ALA A 37 1.60 21.88 -2.41
C ALA A 37 1.39 20.37 -2.63
N ASP A 38 0.27 19.98 -3.23
CA ASP A 38 -0.14 18.59 -3.33
C ASP A 38 0.44 17.92 -4.55
N TYR A 39 1.31 16.93 -4.34
CA TYR A 39 1.88 16.10 -5.38
C TYR A 39 1.49 14.64 -5.19
N TYR A 40 1.14 13.98 -6.29
CA TYR A 40 0.73 12.57 -6.31
C TYR A 40 1.30 11.90 -7.56
N VAL A 41 1.58 10.60 -7.46
CA VAL A 41 1.96 9.75 -8.60
C VAL A 41 0.77 8.89 -8.95
N VAL A 42 0.30 8.94 -10.19
CA VAL A 42 -0.79 8.09 -10.70
C VAL A 42 -0.21 7.14 -11.73
N ALA A 43 -0.46 5.84 -11.59
CA ALA A 43 -0.02 4.87 -12.58
C ALA A 43 -0.90 4.93 -13.84
N GLY A 44 -0.28 4.84 -15.02
CA GLY A 44 -0.99 4.58 -16.26
C GLY A 44 -1.40 3.12 -16.36
N GLU A 45 -2.60 2.86 -16.84
CA GLU A 45 -3.17 1.52 -17.01
C GLU A 45 -2.93 0.98 -18.44
N ALA A 46 -2.63 1.86 -19.40
CA ALA A 46 -2.29 1.46 -20.75
C ALA A 46 -0.80 1.07 -20.88
N ALA A 47 -0.52 0.06 -21.70
CA ALA A 47 0.85 -0.36 -21.98
C ALA A 47 1.67 0.83 -22.54
N GLY A 48 2.81 1.10 -21.88
CA GLY A 48 3.72 2.19 -22.25
C GLY A 48 3.39 3.57 -21.68
N GLN A 49 2.26 3.73 -20.98
CA GLN A 49 1.80 5.03 -20.46
C GLN A 49 2.66 5.58 -19.31
N GLY A 50 3.39 4.71 -18.59
CA GLY A 50 4.25 5.12 -17.48
C GLY A 50 3.46 5.69 -16.30
N ASN A 51 4.14 6.46 -15.43
CA ASN A 51 3.52 7.08 -14.26
C ASN A 51 3.48 8.61 -14.42
N TYR A 52 2.39 9.22 -13.95
CA TYR A 52 2.19 10.66 -13.98
C TYR A 52 2.46 11.27 -12.62
N VAL A 53 3.36 12.25 -12.56
CA VAL A 53 3.47 13.12 -11.39
C VAL A 53 2.52 14.29 -11.59
N VAL A 54 1.52 14.40 -10.73
CA VAL A 54 0.48 15.41 -10.84
C VAL A 54 0.45 16.33 -9.63
N ARG A 55 -0.05 17.55 -9.86
CA ARG A 55 -0.19 18.59 -8.84
C ARG A 55 -1.63 19.08 -8.76
N LEU A 56 -2.14 19.31 -7.54
CA LEU A 56 -3.40 20.05 -7.36
C LEU A 56 -3.12 21.56 -7.38
N ASP A 57 -3.64 22.27 -8.38
CA ASP A 57 -3.40 23.71 -8.55
C ASP A 57 -4.28 24.60 -7.65
N VAL A 58 -5.09 23.99 -6.79
CA VAL A 58 -5.95 24.66 -5.79
C VAL A 58 -5.61 24.15 -4.39
N ALA A 59 -5.95 24.92 -3.36
CA ALA A 59 -5.77 24.48 -1.97
C ALA A 59 -6.63 23.25 -1.64
N SER A 60 -7.82 23.20 -2.24
CA SER A 60 -8.70 22.06 -2.19
C SER A 60 -9.81 22.19 -3.23
N GLN A 61 -10.36 21.06 -3.65
CA GLN A 61 -11.52 20.99 -4.52
C GLN A 61 -12.68 20.34 -3.78
N ASN A 62 -13.87 20.95 -3.86
CA ASN A 62 -15.09 20.32 -3.34
C ASN A 62 -15.62 19.32 -4.36
N VAL A 63 -16.07 18.18 -3.86
CA VAL A 63 -16.76 17.14 -4.64
C VAL A 63 -18.14 16.95 -4.04
N THR A 64 -19.16 17.19 -4.86
CA THR A 64 -20.55 16.92 -4.49
C THR A 64 -20.80 15.42 -4.52
N ILE A 65 -21.28 14.87 -3.41
CA ILE A 65 -21.76 13.50 -3.30
C ILE A 65 -23.24 13.50 -3.66
N ALA A 66 -23.66 12.56 -4.51
CA ALA A 66 -25.06 12.45 -4.89
C ALA A 66 -25.96 12.25 -3.64
N ALA A 67 -27.20 12.71 -3.70
CA ALA A 67 -28.15 12.56 -2.59
C ALA A 67 -28.23 11.09 -2.13
N ALA A 68 -28.35 10.87 -0.82
CA ALA A 68 -28.53 9.53 -0.28
C ALA A 68 -29.85 8.93 -0.78
N ASP A 69 -29.86 7.62 -0.99
CA ASP A 69 -31.12 6.91 -1.21
C ASP A 69 -31.92 6.90 0.10
N ALA A 70 -33.25 6.99 0.03
CA ALA A 70 -34.09 7.07 1.22
C ALA A 70 -34.05 5.79 2.07
N SER A 71 -33.75 4.64 1.47
CA SER A 71 -33.92 3.31 2.07
C SER A 71 -32.66 2.47 2.11
N GLN A 72 -31.67 2.75 1.27
CA GLN A 72 -30.53 1.87 1.08
C GLN A 72 -29.20 2.61 1.18
N ALA A 73 -28.23 1.97 1.83
CA ALA A 73 -26.87 2.46 1.90
C ALA A 73 -26.07 2.12 0.64
N ARG A 74 -24.99 2.87 0.41
CA ARG A 74 -24.01 2.61 -0.66
C ARG A 74 -22.62 3.10 -0.27
N VAL A 75 -21.64 2.74 -1.10
CA VAL A 75 -20.26 3.22 -0.99
C VAL A 75 -19.88 3.93 -2.27
N ASP A 76 -19.61 5.23 -2.15
CA ASP A 76 -19.13 6.05 -3.27
C ASP A 76 -17.59 6.11 -3.24
N GLU A 77 -16.97 6.45 -4.37
CA GLU A 77 -15.51 6.49 -4.52
C GLU A 77 -15.03 7.82 -5.12
N ILE A 78 -13.89 8.29 -4.60
CA ILE A 78 -13.22 9.52 -5.03
C ILE A 78 -11.88 9.14 -5.64
N TYR A 79 -11.63 9.60 -6.86
CA TYR A 79 -10.45 9.27 -7.64
C TYR A 79 -9.65 10.52 -7.99
N LEU A 80 -8.34 10.34 -8.16
CA LEU A 80 -7.50 11.24 -8.94
C LEU A 80 -7.34 10.65 -10.33
N VAL A 81 -7.74 11.39 -11.36
CA VAL A 81 -7.75 10.94 -12.75
C VAL A 81 -6.79 11.82 -13.54
N VAL A 82 -5.91 11.20 -14.32
CA VAL A 82 -5.08 11.90 -15.30
C VAL A 82 -5.61 11.56 -16.67
N ARG A 83 -6.10 12.57 -17.39
CA ARG A 83 -6.50 12.37 -18.78
C ARG A 83 -5.34 12.73 -19.67
N ASP A 84 -4.79 11.78 -20.41
CA ASP A 84 -3.72 12.04 -21.37
C ASP A 84 -4.30 12.07 -22.78
N SER A 85 -4.01 13.12 -23.56
CA SER A 85 -4.45 13.20 -24.96
C SER A 85 -4.03 12.01 -25.82
N VAL A 86 -2.89 11.38 -25.50
CA VAL A 86 -2.36 10.23 -26.25
C VAL A 86 -3.18 8.96 -25.98
N TYR A 87 -3.73 8.81 -24.78
CA TYR A 87 -4.38 7.57 -24.32
C TYR A 87 -5.90 7.69 -24.07
N ASP A 88 -6.41 8.90 -23.80
CA ASP A 88 -7.80 9.19 -23.41
C ASP A 88 -8.55 10.09 -24.41
N ALA A 89 -7.96 10.39 -25.57
CA ALA A 89 -8.53 11.25 -26.64
C ALA A 89 -9.02 12.64 -26.17
N SER A 90 -8.61 13.10 -24.99
CA SER A 90 -9.07 14.36 -24.41
C SER A 90 -8.08 15.51 -24.69
N ALA A 91 -8.58 16.74 -24.85
CA ALA A 91 -7.75 17.88 -25.23
C ALA A 91 -6.87 18.46 -24.09
N ARG A 92 -6.92 17.92 -22.87
CA ARG A 92 -6.19 18.50 -21.72
C ARG A 92 -5.55 17.43 -20.83
N ALA A 93 -4.22 17.44 -20.79
CA ALA A 93 -3.37 16.70 -19.88
C ALA A 93 -3.37 17.29 -18.46
N LEU A 94 -4.52 17.30 -17.79
CA LEU A 94 -4.66 17.85 -16.44
C LEU A 94 -5.19 16.81 -15.46
N PRO A 95 -4.68 16.78 -14.21
CA PRO A 95 -5.28 16.00 -13.15
C PRO A 95 -6.68 16.52 -12.84
N GLN A 96 -7.61 15.60 -12.64
CA GLN A 96 -8.99 15.88 -12.29
C GLN A 96 -9.41 15.03 -11.10
N ILE A 97 -10.31 15.56 -10.28
CA ILE A 97 -10.96 14.76 -9.25
C ILE A 97 -12.17 14.07 -9.86
N GLY A 98 -12.13 12.74 -9.89
CA GLY A 98 -13.22 11.88 -10.31
C GLY A 98 -14.11 11.48 -9.13
N TYR A 99 -15.40 11.31 -9.41
CA TYR A 99 -16.39 10.79 -8.46
C TYR A 99 -17.16 9.65 -9.12
N ARG A 100 -17.31 8.55 -8.39
CA ARG A 100 -18.11 7.39 -8.81
C ARG A 100 -19.14 7.10 -7.72
N ARG A 101 -20.41 7.21 -8.08
CA ARG A 101 -21.52 6.82 -7.22
C ARG A 101 -21.58 5.29 -7.17
N GLY A 102 -21.66 4.73 -5.97
CA GLY A 102 -21.87 3.30 -5.79
C GLY A 102 -23.29 2.86 -6.14
N ASP A 103 -23.42 1.58 -6.46
CA ASP A 103 -24.73 0.97 -6.63
C ASP A 103 -25.42 0.79 -5.28
N VAL A 104 -26.74 0.81 -5.34
CA VAL A 104 -27.59 0.60 -4.17
C VAL A 104 -27.37 -0.83 -3.67
N GLY A 105 -27.04 -1.02 -2.40
CA GLY A 105 -26.66 -2.32 -1.84
C GLY A 105 -25.16 -2.48 -1.54
N GLY A 106 -24.35 -1.44 -1.79
CA GLY A 106 -23.01 -1.30 -1.19
C GLY A 106 -21.83 -1.82 -2.02
N ALA A 107 -22.04 -2.21 -3.28
CA ALA A 107 -20.92 -2.55 -4.16
C ALA A 107 -20.11 -1.30 -4.51
N SER A 108 -18.78 -1.43 -4.46
CA SER A 108 -17.85 -0.40 -4.94
C SER A 108 -17.98 -0.29 -6.47
N PRO A 109 -18.19 0.94 -7.01
CA PRO A 109 -18.42 1.13 -8.44
C PRO A 109 -17.16 0.94 -9.30
N GLY A 110 -15.97 0.99 -8.68
CA GLY A 110 -14.70 0.93 -9.39
C GLY A 110 -14.44 2.18 -10.25
N PRO A 111 -13.24 2.25 -10.87
CA PRO A 111 -12.90 3.35 -11.77
C PRO A 111 -13.80 3.33 -13.01
N ASP A 112 -14.01 4.51 -13.60
CA ASP A 112 -14.65 4.59 -14.90
C ASP A 112 -13.78 3.91 -15.96
N SER A 113 -14.35 3.09 -16.83
CA SER A 113 -13.61 2.38 -17.87
C SER A 113 -12.96 3.32 -18.91
N ALA A 114 -13.41 4.57 -18.96
CA ALA A 114 -12.81 5.63 -19.76
C ALA A 114 -11.57 6.26 -19.13
N TRP A 115 -11.24 5.98 -17.86
CA TRP A 115 -10.04 6.52 -17.22
C TRP A 115 -8.86 5.59 -17.47
N LYS A 116 -7.86 6.02 -18.24
CA LYS A 116 -6.64 5.22 -18.47
C LYS A 116 -5.52 5.46 -17.45
N ALA A 117 -5.68 6.44 -16.57
CA ALA A 117 -4.79 6.63 -15.44
C ALA A 117 -5.60 7.17 -14.27
N SER A 118 -5.82 6.34 -13.25
CA SER A 118 -6.60 6.72 -12.08
C SER A 118 -6.04 6.12 -10.80
N ALA A 119 -6.13 6.87 -9.70
CA ALA A 119 -5.76 6.43 -8.36
C ALA A 119 -6.94 6.62 -7.41
N LEU A 120 -7.32 5.58 -6.68
CA LEU A 120 -8.38 5.66 -5.66
C LEU A 120 -7.87 6.45 -4.46
N LEU A 121 -8.53 7.56 -4.13
CA LEU A 121 -8.16 8.40 -3.00
C LEU A 121 -8.90 8.00 -1.73
N ALA A 122 -10.22 7.78 -1.83
CA ALA A 122 -11.04 7.44 -0.67
C ALA A 122 -12.34 6.74 -1.07
N ARG A 123 -12.89 6.01 -0.10
CA ARG A 123 -14.28 5.53 -0.10
C ARG A 123 -15.13 6.37 0.83
N VAL A 124 -16.36 6.65 0.43
CA VAL A 124 -17.34 7.42 1.19
C VAL A 124 -18.58 6.55 1.45
N ALA A 125 -18.78 6.16 2.71
CA ALA A 125 -19.96 5.44 3.14
C ALA A 125 -21.16 6.39 3.25
N VAL A 126 -22.17 6.18 2.39
CA VAL A 126 -23.41 6.96 2.37
C VAL A 126 -24.54 6.10 2.90
N ALA A 127 -24.94 6.32 4.16
CA ALA A 127 -26.06 5.60 4.76
C ALA A 127 -27.40 6.09 4.18
N ALA A 128 -28.45 5.28 4.32
CA ALA A 128 -29.80 5.63 3.90
C ALA A 128 -30.25 6.96 4.53
N ALA A 129 -30.94 7.80 3.75
CA ALA A 129 -31.47 9.11 4.12
C ALA A 129 -30.45 10.11 4.69
N THR A 130 -29.15 9.86 4.55
CA THR A 130 -28.10 10.76 5.05
C THR A 130 -28.10 12.09 4.29
N THR A 131 -27.95 13.18 5.03
CA THR A 131 -27.87 14.55 4.49
C THR A 131 -26.51 15.23 4.72
N SER A 132 -25.58 14.55 5.41
CA SER A 132 -24.24 15.08 5.67
C SER A 132 -23.19 13.97 5.69
N ILE A 133 -22.01 14.27 5.13
CA ILE A 133 -20.84 13.40 5.14
C ILE A 133 -19.86 13.93 6.20
N THR A 134 -19.58 13.09 7.20
CA THR A 134 -18.60 13.38 8.25
C THR A 134 -17.29 12.63 8.00
N SER A 135 -16.25 12.92 8.79
CA SER A 135 -14.99 12.19 8.69
C SER A 135 -15.13 10.68 8.95
N ALA A 136 -16.13 10.26 9.75
CA ALA A 136 -16.38 8.84 10.01
C ALA A 136 -16.92 8.09 8.78
N ASN A 137 -17.46 8.82 7.80
CA ASN A 137 -17.93 8.26 6.54
C ASN A 137 -16.80 8.05 5.53
N ILE A 138 -15.60 8.61 5.77
CA ILE A 138 -14.52 8.68 4.78
C ILE A 138 -13.39 7.72 5.19
N THR A 139 -13.15 6.73 4.34
CA THR A 139 -12.00 5.84 4.45
C THR A 139 -10.93 6.28 3.47
N ASP A 140 -9.81 6.79 3.98
CA ASP A 140 -8.63 7.17 3.20
C ASP A 140 -7.94 5.91 2.66
N LEU A 141 -7.69 5.87 1.36
CA LEU A 141 -7.06 4.73 0.66
C LEU A 141 -5.79 5.14 -0.09
N ARG A 142 -5.33 6.38 0.10
CA ARG A 142 -4.11 6.87 -0.56
C ARG A 142 -2.90 6.10 -0.08
N ALA A 143 -2.11 5.57 -1.02
CA ALA A 143 -0.78 5.06 -0.74
C ALA A 143 0.23 6.22 -0.61
N LYS A 144 1.31 6.01 0.13
CA LYS A 144 2.46 6.92 0.11
C LYS A 144 3.29 6.63 -1.13
N GLY A 145 3.34 7.59 -2.04
CA GLY A 145 4.20 7.55 -3.21
C GLY A 145 5.64 7.80 -2.79
N GLY A 146 6.56 7.22 -3.54
CA GLY A 146 7.98 7.41 -3.32
C GLY A 146 8.79 6.73 -4.41
N PRO A 147 10.08 7.10 -4.57
CA PRO A 147 10.98 6.30 -5.38
C PRO A 147 10.93 4.89 -4.80
N GLY A 148 10.53 3.90 -5.60
CA GLY A 148 10.36 2.53 -5.12
C GLY A 148 11.64 2.09 -4.41
N ALA A 149 11.58 1.98 -3.08
CA ALA A 149 12.68 1.76 -2.15
C ALA A 149 14.10 1.87 -2.73
N VAL A 150 14.50 3.06 -3.20
CA VAL A 150 15.91 3.30 -3.57
C VAL A 150 16.64 3.75 -2.30
N GLY A 151 17.01 2.79 -1.44
CA GLY A 151 18.04 2.95 -0.42
C GLY A 151 17.71 3.74 0.85
N GLY A 152 16.49 4.22 1.06
CA GLY A 152 16.06 4.74 2.36
C GLY A 152 15.72 3.59 3.30
N ALA A 153 16.27 3.57 4.52
CA ALA A 153 15.95 2.57 5.54
C ALA A 153 14.42 2.50 5.71
N ALA A 154 13.80 1.41 5.26
CA ALA A 154 12.39 1.16 5.50
C ALA A 154 12.18 1.08 7.02
N ASN A 155 11.13 1.72 7.55
CA ASN A 155 10.74 1.44 8.93
C ASN A 155 10.35 -0.04 9.01
N PRO A 156 10.82 -0.80 10.02
CA PRO A 156 10.45 -2.20 10.16
C PRO A 156 8.94 -2.33 10.37
N VAL A 157 8.33 -3.26 9.64
CA VAL A 157 6.94 -3.69 9.85
C VAL A 157 6.92 -4.73 10.96
N ASP A 158 6.20 -4.46 12.05
CA ASP A 158 6.07 -5.42 13.15
C ASP A 158 5.17 -6.60 12.74
N LEU A 159 5.68 -7.82 12.89
CA LEU A 159 4.96 -9.06 12.64
C LEU A 159 4.16 -9.47 13.88
N ILE A 160 2.98 -10.04 13.63
CA ILE A 160 2.17 -10.66 14.68
C ILE A 160 2.85 -11.96 15.11
N ASP A 161 3.16 -12.07 16.39
CA ASP A 161 3.73 -13.28 16.97
C ASP A 161 2.68 -14.38 17.09
N GLY A 162 2.99 -15.56 16.58
CA GLY A 162 2.15 -16.75 16.60
C GLY A 162 2.98 -17.97 16.24
N PRO A 163 2.51 -19.21 16.51
CA PRO A 163 3.29 -20.43 16.25
C PRO A 163 3.80 -20.51 14.80
N THR A 164 3.00 -19.97 13.87
CA THR A 164 3.34 -19.75 12.48
C THR A 164 3.25 -18.25 12.19
N VAL A 165 4.31 -17.66 11.64
CA VAL A 165 4.41 -16.23 11.35
C VAL A 165 4.35 -16.03 9.84
N ALA A 166 3.33 -15.32 9.36
CA ALA A 166 3.19 -14.95 7.95
C ALA A 166 3.95 -13.66 7.63
N THR A 167 4.40 -13.51 6.39
CA THR A 167 5.00 -12.27 5.87
C THR A 167 4.34 -11.96 4.52
N ASP A 168 3.91 -10.72 4.32
CA ASP A 168 3.45 -10.24 3.01
C ASP A 168 4.55 -9.38 2.39
N ALA A 169 5.11 -9.83 1.27
CA ALA A 169 6.18 -9.10 0.60
C ALA A 169 5.71 -7.76 0.01
N TYR A 170 4.41 -7.56 -0.17
CA TYR A 170 3.86 -6.32 -0.72
C TYR A 170 3.94 -5.15 0.28
N ILE A 171 3.79 -5.42 1.58
CA ILE A 171 3.68 -4.36 2.60
C ILE A 171 5.03 -3.86 3.12
N GLY A 172 6.13 -4.51 2.78
CA GLY A 172 7.46 -4.09 3.22
C GLY A 172 8.60 -5.01 2.82
N SER A 173 9.82 -4.51 3.02
CA SER A 173 11.08 -5.26 2.81
C SER A 173 11.90 -5.43 4.08
N TYR A 174 11.44 -4.87 5.21
CA TYR A 174 12.07 -5.00 6.51
C TYR A 174 10.99 -5.29 7.56
N PHE A 175 11.11 -6.43 8.22
CA PHE A 175 10.14 -6.91 9.20
C PHE A 175 10.79 -7.13 10.55
N ARG A 176 10.04 -6.95 11.63
CA ARG A 176 10.48 -7.25 12.98
C ARG A 176 9.56 -8.27 13.63
N LEU A 177 10.15 -9.33 14.17
CA LEU A 177 9.46 -10.37 14.91
C LEU A 177 9.98 -10.39 16.35
N ALA A 178 9.09 -10.14 17.32
CA ALA A 178 9.37 -10.39 18.73
C ALA A 178 8.85 -11.79 19.11
N ALA A 179 9.69 -12.81 18.95
CA ALA A 179 9.32 -14.19 19.18
C ALA A 179 9.19 -14.48 20.69
N SER A 180 7.99 -14.78 21.17
CA SER A 180 7.75 -15.21 22.56
C SER A 180 7.81 -16.73 22.76
N GLY A 181 8.05 -17.50 21.69
CA GLY A 181 8.20 -18.95 21.68
C GLY A 181 8.94 -19.41 20.44
N ASN A 182 9.14 -20.73 20.29
CA ASN A 182 9.71 -21.26 19.04
C ASN A 182 8.68 -21.14 17.92
N ARG A 183 9.10 -20.58 16.78
CA ARG A 183 8.20 -20.18 15.67
C ARG A 183 8.58 -20.88 14.37
N THR A 184 7.62 -20.92 13.45
CA THR A 184 7.86 -21.19 12.03
C THR A 184 7.59 -19.92 11.24
N LEU A 185 8.61 -19.39 10.57
CA LEU A 185 8.45 -18.29 9.62
C LEU A 185 8.02 -18.88 8.27
N MET A 186 6.82 -18.51 7.83
CA MET A 186 6.33 -18.86 6.51
C MET A 186 7.08 -18.07 5.45
N ALA A 187 7.21 -18.66 4.27
CA ALA A 187 7.73 -17.92 3.13
C ALA A 187 6.76 -16.79 2.74
N PRO A 188 7.28 -15.61 2.33
CA PRO A 188 6.42 -14.49 2.03
C PRO A 188 5.45 -14.71 0.88
N THR A 189 4.24 -14.15 1.00
CA THR A 189 3.25 -14.03 -0.08
C THR A 189 3.53 -12.83 -0.97
N ASN A 190 2.90 -12.79 -2.16
CA ASN A 190 3.00 -11.69 -3.13
C ASN A 190 4.44 -11.31 -3.57
N PRO A 191 5.33 -12.29 -3.84
CA PRO A 191 6.71 -11.97 -4.21
C PRO A 191 6.81 -11.34 -5.61
N THR A 192 7.78 -10.43 -5.78
CA THR A 192 8.26 -9.99 -7.10
C THR A 192 9.68 -10.54 -7.34
N ASP A 193 10.02 -10.87 -8.58
CA ASP A 193 11.37 -11.37 -8.91
C ASP A 193 12.46 -10.38 -8.50
N GLY A 194 13.53 -10.90 -7.87
CA GLY A 194 14.63 -10.09 -7.34
C GLY A 194 14.32 -9.33 -6.05
N GLN A 195 13.09 -9.44 -5.52
CA GLN A 195 12.71 -8.77 -4.27
C GLN A 195 13.52 -9.29 -3.10
N SER A 196 14.06 -8.39 -2.29
CA SER A 196 14.84 -8.70 -1.10
C SER A 196 14.06 -8.34 0.17
N ILE A 197 14.04 -9.23 1.15
CA ILE A 197 13.44 -9.00 2.46
C ILE A 197 14.45 -9.29 3.57
N THR A 198 14.45 -8.44 4.59
CA THR A 198 15.19 -8.64 5.84
C THR A 198 14.21 -8.82 7.01
N TRP A 199 14.48 -9.78 7.88
CA TRP A 199 13.80 -9.98 9.15
C TRP A 199 14.76 -9.70 10.29
N GLU A 200 14.31 -8.91 11.26
CA GLU A 200 14.92 -8.76 12.57
C GLU A 200 14.14 -9.62 13.57
N ILE A 201 14.80 -10.66 14.09
CA ILE A 201 14.20 -11.65 14.97
C ILE A 201 14.72 -11.40 16.38
N PHE A 202 13.84 -10.98 17.29
CA PHE A 202 14.14 -10.78 18.70
C PHE A 202 13.61 -11.95 19.53
N ALA A 203 14.48 -12.60 20.30
CA ALA A 203 14.11 -13.68 21.20
C ALA A 203 13.67 -13.15 22.58
N SER A 204 12.36 -13.16 22.82
CA SER A 204 11.77 -12.62 24.05
C SER A 204 11.62 -13.69 25.14
N GLY A 205 12.12 -13.36 26.35
CA GLY A 205 11.97 -14.15 27.57
C GLY A 205 12.79 -15.43 27.69
N ALA A 206 13.26 -16.00 26.58
CA ALA A 206 14.17 -17.14 26.53
C ALA A 206 14.87 -17.19 25.17
N ALA A 207 15.83 -18.11 24.99
CA ALA A 207 16.37 -18.41 23.68
C ALA A 207 15.29 -19.03 22.78
N ARG A 208 15.16 -18.56 21.54
CA ARG A 208 14.09 -18.95 20.61
C ARG A 208 14.65 -19.49 19.31
N THR A 209 14.06 -20.57 18.84
CA THR A 209 14.30 -21.09 17.50
C THR A 209 13.18 -20.61 16.60
N VAL A 210 13.54 -19.86 15.56
CA VAL A 210 12.67 -19.63 14.41
C VAL A 210 13.11 -20.63 13.34
N SER A 211 12.19 -21.46 12.86
CA SER A 211 12.41 -22.37 11.73
C SER A 211 11.85 -21.75 10.46
N LEU A 212 12.40 -22.12 9.30
CA LEU A 212 11.91 -21.64 8.00
C LEU A 212 11.03 -22.71 7.36
N ALA A 213 9.90 -22.30 6.79
CA ALA A 213 9.14 -23.16 5.90
C ALA A 213 9.98 -23.43 4.64
N VAL A 214 10.44 -24.68 4.46
CA VAL A 214 11.29 -25.13 3.34
C VAL A 214 10.61 -26.25 2.54
N GLY A 215 11.12 -26.56 1.35
CA GLY A 215 10.77 -27.80 0.62
C GLY A 215 9.75 -27.65 -0.52
N ALA A 216 8.72 -26.79 -0.41
CA ALA A 216 7.67 -26.63 -1.45
C ALA A 216 7.84 -25.36 -2.33
N PRO A 217 7.42 -25.32 -3.60
CA PRO A 217 7.42 -24.08 -4.39
C PRO A 217 6.79 -22.91 -3.61
N GLY A 218 7.41 -21.74 -3.70
CA GLY A 218 7.11 -20.56 -2.89
C GLY A 218 7.83 -20.53 -1.54
N ALA A 219 8.44 -21.63 -1.07
CA ALA A 219 9.12 -21.73 0.22
C ALA A 219 10.55 -21.13 0.23
N PHE A 220 11.17 -21.08 1.41
CA PHE A 220 12.59 -20.75 1.54
C PHE A 220 13.48 -21.86 0.94
N MET A 221 14.62 -21.45 0.40
CA MET A 221 15.70 -22.31 -0.07
C MET A 221 17.00 -21.87 0.59
N LEU A 222 17.62 -22.81 1.30
CA LEU A 222 18.90 -22.64 1.97
C LEU A 222 20.04 -22.99 0.99
N GLY A 223 21.12 -22.23 1.02
CA GLY A 223 22.30 -22.47 0.19
C GLY A 223 23.31 -23.40 0.86
N SER A 224 24.47 -23.59 0.21
CA SER A 224 25.59 -24.34 0.80
C SER A 224 26.26 -23.62 1.97
N ASP A 225 26.27 -22.28 1.94
CA ASP A 225 26.95 -21.48 2.97
C ASP A 225 26.05 -21.25 4.20
N ILE A 226 24.74 -21.29 4.00
CA ILE A 226 23.73 -21.17 5.05
C ILE A 226 22.82 -22.38 4.92
N THR A 227 23.21 -23.49 5.54
CA THR A 227 22.47 -24.76 5.50
C THR A 227 21.39 -24.88 6.57
N SER A 228 21.41 -23.99 7.56
CA SER A 228 20.39 -23.85 8.59
C SER A 228 20.46 -22.47 9.24
N ILE A 229 19.39 -22.07 9.91
CA ILE A 229 19.42 -20.98 10.89
C ILE A 229 19.42 -21.56 12.29
N SER A 230 20.15 -20.92 13.18
CA SER A 230 20.36 -21.39 14.55
C SER A 230 19.44 -20.68 15.55
N GLN A 231 19.44 -21.14 16.80
CA GLN A 231 18.72 -20.47 17.87
C GLN A 231 19.23 -19.03 18.08
N THR A 232 18.29 -18.10 18.24
CA THR A 232 18.53 -16.73 18.70
C THR A 232 18.60 -16.73 20.23
N ALA A 233 19.70 -16.21 20.80
CA ALA A 233 19.90 -16.18 22.24
C ALA A 233 18.89 -15.26 22.95
N SER A 234 18.56 -15.56 24.21
CA SER A 234 17.59 -14.77 24.98
C SER A 234 17.99 -13.29 25.04
N GLY A 235 17.05 -12.39 24.72
CA GLY A 235 17.26 -10.95 24.72
C GLY A 235 18.12 -10.43 23.56
N LYS A 236 18.47 -11.29 22.59
CA LYS A 236 19.26 -10.94 21.41
C LYS A 236 18.43 -10.85 20.14
N ARG A 237 19.02 -10.19 19.14
CA ARG A 237 18.47 -10.03 17.80
C ARG A 237 19.35 -10.70 16.77
N ASP A 238 18.71 -11.44 15.87
CA ASP A 238 19.34 -11.95 14.65
C ASP A 238 18.72 -11.26 13.44
N LEU A 239 19.49 -11.14 12.35
CA LEU A 239 19.07 -10.61 11.07
C LEU A 239 19.11 -11.72 10.02
N LEU A 240 17.98 -12.00 9.38
CA LEU A 240 17.86 -12.93 8.26
C LEU A 240 17.56 -12.13 6.99
N ARG A 241 18.17 -12.49 5.86
CA ARG A 241 17.85 -11.90 4.55
C ARG A 241 17.61 -12.98 3.50
N ALA A 242 16.56 -12.80 2.70
CA ALA A 242 16.26 -13.65 1.55
C ALA A 242 15.91 -12.81 0.30
N ILE A 243 16.16 -13.38 -0.89
CA ILE A 243 15.82 -12.80 -2.18
C ILE A 243 14.91 -13.76 -2.95
N TYR A 244 13.79 -13.28 -3.47
CA TYR A 244 12.90 -14.10 -4.29
C TYR A 244 13.47 -14.29 -5.70
N ASN A 245 13.43 -15.53 -6.18
CA ASN A 245 13.77 -15.91 -7.55
C ASN A 245 12.53 -16.56 -8.18
N ALA A 246 11.91 -15.87 -9.13
CA ALA A 246 10.69 -16.33 -9.79
C ALA A 246 10.90 -17.58 -10.67
N PRO A 247 12.00 -17.72 -11.44
CA PRO A 247 12.27 -18.96 -12.18
C PRO A 247 12.33 -20.22 -11.30
N LEU A 248 12.93 -20.11 -10.10
CA LEU A 248 12.98 -21.21 -9.14
C LEU A 248 11.71 -21.31 -8.30
N GLN A 249 10.90 -20.25 -8.26
CA GLN A 249 9.79 -20.05 -7.33
C GLN A 249 10.24 -20.25 -5.88
N ARG A 250 11.35 -19.63 -5.46
CA ARG A 250 11.92 -19.78 -4.11
C ARG A 250 12.42 -18.47 -3.53
N TRP A 251 12.40 -18.38 -2.20
CA TRP A 251 13.11 -17.36 -1.43
C TRP A 251 14.51 -17.87 -1.05
N LEU A 252 15.53 -17.41 -1.75
CA LEU A 252 16.92 -17.78 -1.52
C LEU A 252 17.44 -17.08 -0.27
N VAL A 253 17.84 -17.83 0.76
CA VAL A 253 18.45 -17.26 1.97
C VAL A 253 19.89 -16.87 1.64
N VAL A 254 20.18 -15.57 1.71
CA VAL A 254 21.47 -15.00 1.26
C VAL A 254 22.31 -14.42 2.40
N ALA A 255 21.71 -14.15 3.57
CA ALA A 255 22.46 -13.72 4.74
C ALA A 255 21.75 -14.12 6.04
N TYR A 256 22.54 -14.45 7.05
CA TYR A 256 22.08 -14.65 8.43
C TYR A 256 23.18 -14.16 9.39
N ALA A 257 22.88 -13.10 10.14
CA ALA A 257 23.78 -12.47 11.10
C ALA A 257 23.16 -12.52 12.50
N LYS A 258 23.98 -12.64 13.56
CA LYS A 258 23.49 -13.02 14.89
C LYS A 258 23.96 -12.11 16.02
N GLY A 259 23.18 -12.11 17.10
CA GLY A 259 23.68 -11.82 18.45
C GLY A 259 23.74 -10.34 18.85
N PHE A 260 23.04 -9.47 18.14
CA PHE A 260 22.96 -8.04 18.48
C PHE A 260 22.17 -7.84 19.79
#